data_AF-A0AAJ4XMW0-F1
#
_entry.id   AF-A0AAJ4XMW0-F1
#
_cell.length_a   1.000
_cell.length_b   1.000
_cell.length_c   1.000
_cell.angle_alpha   90.00
_cell.angle_beta   90.00
_cell.angle_gamma   90.00
#
_symmetry.space_group_name_H-M   'P 1'
#
loop_
_entity.id
_entity.type
_entity.pdbx_description
1 polymer ?
#
loop_
_entity_poly.entity_id
_entity_poly.type
_entity_poly.pdbx_seq_one_letter_code
_entity_poly.pdbx_strand_id
1 'polypeptide(L)'
;MSAKSEFEKLVEEEMTYAKASTPISEMPSCTNMFDKWAQCFALGPQLKAVYRYGGLQDCKGKLDDFKFCLTLKGMSQEERYDNWIRRKAEKTAEKRLGRESSETVWELRRDPIEAVRTKSQETSATIV
;
A
#
# COMPACT_ATOMS: atom_id res chain seq x y z
N MET A 1 -29.10 5.12 9.32
CA MET A 1 -28.25 3.96 9.00
C MET A 1 -27.22 4.42 7.99
N SER A 2 -26.04 4.85 8.44
CA SER A 2 -25.04 5.49 7.57
C SER A 2 -24.48 4.46 6.59
N ALA A 3 -24.58 4.70 5.30
CA ALA A 3 -23.90 3.88 4.30
C ALA A 3 -22.39 4.11 4.46
N LYS A 4 -21.66 3.10 4.94
CA LYS A 4 -20.19 3.14 4.99
C LYS A 4 -19.65 3.41 3.59
N SER A 5 -18.64 4.26 3.49
CA SER A 5 -17.93 4.50 2.24
C SER A 5 -17.33 3.19 1.70
N GLU A 6 -17.14 3.09 0.39
CA GLU A 6 -16.50 1.91 -0.23
C GLU A 6 -15.12 1.63 0.38
N PHE A 7 -14.36 2.70 0.66
CA PHE A 7 -13.07 2.63 1.35
C PHE A 7 -13.17 1.96 2.72
N GLU A 8 -14.14 2.33 3.56
CA GLU A 8 -14.29 1.74 4.90
C GLU A 8 -14.58 0.24 4.82
N LYS A 9 -15.36 -0.21 3.83
CA LYS A 9 -15.65 -1.64 3.63
C LYS A 9 -14.39 -2.41 3.26
N LEU A 10 -13.60 -1.87 2.32
CA LEU A 10 -12.33 -2.47 1.90
C LEU A 10 -11.34 -2.50 3.06
N VAL A 11 -11.26 -1.44 3.86
CA VAL A 11 -10.39 -1.39 5.04
C VAL A 11 -10.79 -2.44 6.08
N GLU A 12 -12.08 -2.66 6.31
CA GLU A 12 -12.57 -3.70 7.22
C GLU A 12 -12.22 -5.10 6.70
N GLU A 13 -12.45 -5.37 5.42
CA GLU A 13 -12.05 -6.60 4.73
C GLU A 13 -10.53 -6.84 4.82
N GLU A 14 -9.72 -5.86 4.45
CA GLU A 14 -8.26 -5.92 4.50
C GLU A 14 -7.72 -6.09 5.92
N MET A 15 -8.38 -5.50 6.93
CA MET A 15 -8.03 -5.77 8.32
C MET A 15 -8.24 -7.23 8.69
N THR A 16 -9.33 -7.87 8.25
CA THR A 16 -9.55 -9.31 8.51
C THR A 16 -8.47 -10.17 7.85
N TYR A 17 -8.13 -9.88 6.59
CA TYR A 17 -7.07 -10.61 5.88
C TYR A 17 -5.67 -10.35 6.47
N ALA A 18 -5.39 -9.12 6.88
CA ALA A 18 -4.13 -8.77 7.53
C ALA A 18 -3.98 -9.46 8.89
N LYS A 19 -5.05 -9.55 9.69
CA LYS A 19 -5.04 -10.29 10.96
C LYS A 19 -4.84 -11.80 10.77
N ALA A 20 -5.43 -12.36 9.71
CA ALA A 20 -5.28 -13.78 9.38
C ALA A 20 -3.87 -14.12 8.86
N SER A 21 -3.25 -13.21 8.09
CA SER A 21 -1.96 -13.45 7.45
C SER A 21 -0.75 -13.15 8.33
N THR A 22 -0.87 -12.22 9.29
CA THR A 22 0.25 -11.81 10.14
C THR A 22 -0.14 -11.89 11.60
N PRO A 23 0.19 -12.97 12.34
CA PRO A 23 -0.08 -13.06 13.77
C PRO A 23 0.78 -12.06 14.56
N ILE A 24 0.38 -11.78 15.80
CA ILE A 24 1.05 -10.80 16.69
C ILE A 24 2.55 -11.11 16.87
N SER A 25 2.92 -12.40 16.90
CA SER A 25 4.31 -12.85 17.06
C SER A 25 5.20 -12.54 15.87
N GLU A 26 4.63 -12.42 14.66
CA GLU A 26 5.36 -12.17 13.42
C GLU A 26 5.37 -10.68 13.04
N MET A 27 4.84 -9.81 13.90
CA MET A 27 4.86 -8.37 13.66
C MET A 27 6.32 -7.88 13.56
N PRO A 28 6.70 -7.20 12.45
CA PRO A 28 8.07 -6.73 12.27
C PRO A 28 8.46 -5.70 13.32
N SER A 29 9.68 -5.83 13.85
CA SER A 29 10.27 -4.84 14.75
C SER A 29 10.63 -3.54 14.02
N CYS A 30 10.82 -2.45 14.77
CA CYS A 30 11.27 -1.19 14.17
C CYS A 30 12.66 -1.29 13.54
N THR A 31 13.53 -2.16 14.05
CA THR A 31 14.84 -2.47 13.43
C THR A 31 14.65 -3.08 12.05
N ASN A 32 13.72 -4.04 11.91
CA ASN A 32 13.41 -4.65 10.61
C ASN A 32 12.92 -3.60 9.59
N MET A 33 12.13 -2.61 10.04
CA MET A 33 11.67 -1.52 9.18
C MET A 33 12.81 -0.56 8.81
N PHE A 34 13.72 -0.27 9.75
CA PHE A 34 14.92 0.51 9.49
C PHE A 34 15.81 -0.17 8.45
N ASP A 35 16.07 -1.48 8.59
CA ASP A 35 16.90 -2.23 7.65
C ASP A 35 16.30 -2.21 6.25
N LYS A 36 14.98 -2.36 6.11
CA LYS A 36 14.28 -2.24 4.82
C LYS A 36 14.46 -0.87 4.17
N TRP A 37 14.43 0.19 4.97
CA TRP A 37 14.68 1.56 4.52
C TRP A 37 16.14 1.76 4.11
N ALA A 38 17.11 1.34 4.93
CA ALA A 38 18.54 1.43 4.64
C ALA A 38 18.92 0.64 3.37
N GLN A 39 18.35 -0.55 3.20
CA GLN A 39 18.51 -1.38 1.99
C GLN A 39 18.02 -0.69 0.72
N CYS A 40 17.12 0.30 0.82
CA CYS A 40 16.70 1.08 -0.33
C CYS A 40 17.85 1.90 -0.92
N PHE A 41 18.76 2.40 -0.09
CA PHE A 41 19.93 3.18 -0.52
C PHE A 41 21.12 2.31 -0.93
N ALA A 42 21.01 0.98 -0.82
CA ALA A 42 22.05 0.09 -1.28
C ALA A 42 22.31 0.27 -2.79
N LEU A 43 23.58 0.19 -3.19
CA LEU A 43 24.02 0.45 -4.56
C LEU A 43 23.35 -0.49 -5.59
N GLY A 44 23.14 -1.77 -5.23
CA GLY A 44 22.54 -2.75 -6.13
C GLY A 44 21.11 -2.41 -6.57
N PRO A 45 20.15 -2.24 -5.63
CA PRO A 45 18.81 -1.79 -5.95
C PRO A 45 18.75 -0.46 -6.72
N GLN A 46 19.58 0.50 -6.35
CA GLN A 46 19.62 1.82 -7.01
C GLN A 46 20.13 1.72 -8.45
N LEU A 47 21.15 0.91 -8.74
CA LEU A 47 21.62 0.70 -10.10
C LEU A 47 20.53 0.04 -10.98
N LYS A 48 19.84 -0.98 -10.45
CA LYS A 48 18.73 -1.63 -11.16
C LYS A 48 17.59 -0.66 -11.46
N ALA A 49 17.32 0.26 -10.54
CA ALA A 49 16.31 1.28 -10.69
C ALA A 49 16.65 2.31 -11.76
N VAL A 50 17.89 2.81 -11.75
CA VAL A 50 18.38 3.70 -12.80
C VAL A 50 18.28 3.00 -14.16
N TYR A 51 18.66 1.73 -14.24
CA TYR A 51 18.55 0.95 -15.48
C TYR A 51 17.09 0.77 -15.96
N ARG A 52 16.14 0.48 -15.06
CA ARG A 52 14.74 0.21 -15.44
C ARG A 52 13.88 1.45 -15.63
N TYR A 53 14.09 2.46 -14.80
CA TYR A 53 13.19 3.61 -14.67
C TYR A 53 13.89 4.94 -14.94
N GLY A 54 15.20 4.96 -15.19
CA GLY A 54 15.96 6.18 -15.50
C GLY A 54 16.22 7.11 -14.30
N GLY A 55 15.92 6.67 -13.08
CA GLY A 55 16.08 7.47 -11.87
C GLY A 55 16.34 6.63 -10.62
N LEU A 56 16.73 7.31 -9.54
CA LEU A 56 16.86 6.68 -8.23
C LEU A 56 15.49 6.22 -7.72
N GLN A 57 15.47 5.15 -6.92
CA GLN A 57 14.22 4.68 -6.28
C GLN A 57 13.71 5.71 -5.28
N ASP A 58 12.39 5.89 -5.25
CA ASP A 58 11.74 6.60 -4.16
C ASP A 58 11.68 5.71 -2.91
N CYS A 59 12.44 6.11 -1.89
CA CYS A 59 12.53 5.40 -0.60
C CYS A 59 11.58 5.99 0.47
N LYS A 60 10.77 7.00 0.14
CA LYS A 60 9.92 7.73 1.10
C LYS A 60 8.92 6.81 1.81
N GLY A 61 8.25 5.92 1.07
CA GLY A 61 7.26 5.02 1.66
C GLY A 61 7.83 4.13 2.78
N LYS A 62 9.08 3.66 2.61
CA LYS A 62 9.77 2.85 3.63
C LYS A 62 10.20 3.69 4.84
N LEU A 63 10.60 4.93 4.60
CA LEU A 63 10.92 5.87 5.69
C LEU A 63 9.68 6.16 6.53
N ASP A 64 8.52 6.33 5.89
CA ASP A 64 7.25 6.60 6.57
C ASP A 64 6.78 5.40 7.41
N ASP A 65 7.09 4.18 6.99
CA ASP A 65 6.85 2.97 7.80
C ASP A 65 7.76 2.91 9.03
N PHE A 66 9.04 3.27 8.87
CA PHE A 66 9.97 3.36 9.99
C PHE A 66 9.54 4.43 11.00
N LYS A 67 9.22 5.64 10.54
CA LYS A 67 8.72 6.73 11.39
C LYS A 67 7.46 6.34 12.14
N PHE A 68 6.53 5.67 11.48
CA PHE A 68 5.32 5.19 12.13
C PHE A 68 5.63 4.16 13.22
N CYS A 69 6.56 3.22 12.99
CA CYS A 69 6.97 2.28 14.04
C CYS A 69 7.50 3.00 15.28
N LEU A 70 8.29 4.08 15.09
CA LEU A 70 8.77 4.89 16.21
C LEU A 70 7.64 5.56 17.00
N THR A 71 6.57 6.02 16.32
CA THR A 71 5.40 6.60 17.01
C THR A 71 4.64 5.60 17.88
N LEU A 72 4.75 4.29 17.58
CA LEU A 72 4.08 3.22 18.31
C LEU A 72 4.85 2.72 19.54
N LYS A 73 6.11 3.16 19.73
CA LYS A 73 7.01 2.65 20.79
C LYS A 73 6.47 2.84 22.22
N GLY A 74 5.53 3.76 22.44
CA GLY A 74 4.91 4.02 23.75
C GLY A 74 3.68 3.18 24.08
N MET A 75 3.11 2.46 23.11
CA MET A 75 1.83 1.73 23.28
C MET A 75 2.02 0.31 23.82
N SER A 76 0.94 -0.35 24.24
CA SER A 76 0.97 -1.78 24.59
C SER A 76 1.21 -2.66 23.36
N GLN A 77 1.64 -3.91 23.53
CA GLN A 77 1.92 -4.80 22.38
C GLN A 77 0.68 -5.04 21.50
N GLU A 78 -0.49 -5.15 22.12
CA GLU A 78 -1.77 -5.35 21.42
C GLU A 78 -2.17 -4.09 20.65
N GLU A 79 -2.06 -2.92 21.28
CA GLU A 79 -2.35 -1.64 20.63
C GLU A 79 -1.40 -1.37 19.45
N ARG A 80 -0.11 -1.71 19.59
CA ARG A 80 0.86 -1.59 18.49
C ARG A 80 0.44 -2.44 17.30
N TYR A 81 0.04 -3.67 17.57
CA TYR A 81 -0.40 -4.60 16.55
C TYR A 81 -1.67 -4.11 15.83
N ASP A 82 -2.68 -3.70 16.57
CA ASP A 82 -3.93 -3.22 15.98
C ASP A 82 -3.71 -1.95 15.13
N ASN A 83 -2.90 -1.00 15.61
CA ASN A 83 -2.55 0.20 14.84
C ASN A 83 -1.72 -0.14 13.59
N TRP A 84 -0.80 -1.10 13.69
CA TRP A 84 0.01 -1.55 12.55
C TRP A 84 -0.84 -2.24 11.48
N ILE A 85 -1.70 -3.16 11.89
CA ILE A 85 -2.63 -3.85 10.99
C ILE A 85 -3.57 -2.86 10.33
N ARG A 86 -4.14 -1.92 11.08
CA ARG A 86 -5.04 -0.90 10.54
C ARG A 86 -4.35 -0.06 9.47
N ARG A 87 -3.16 0.47 9.74
CA ARG A 87 -2.39 1.24 8.74
C ARG A 87 -2.05 0.41 7.51
N LYS A 88 -1.72 -0.86 7.70
CA LYS A 88 -1.46 -1.80 6.60
C LYS A 88 -2.71 -1.98 5.73
N ALA A 89 -3.88 -2.17 6.36
CA ALA A 89 -5.16 -2.29 5.68
C ALA A 89 -5.54 -1.01 4.93
N GLU A 90 -5.39 0.16 5.56
CA GLU A 90 -5.60 1.48 4.92
C GLU A 90 -4.73 1.63 3.66
N LYS A 91 -3.42 1.35 3.76
CA LYS A 91 -2.50 1.40 2.60
C LYS A 91 -2.84 0.40 1.50
N THR A 92 -3.34 -0.78 1.84
CA THR A 92 -3.76 -1.77 0.83
C THR A 92 -5.07 -1.34 0.17
N ALA A 93 -6.04 -0.85 0.95
CA ALA A 93 -7.30 -0.33 0.44
C ALA A 93 -7.08 0.85 -0.52
N GLU A 94 -6.20 1.80 -0.18
CA GLU A 94 -5.81 2.90 -1.07
C GLU A 94 -5.26 2.39 -2.41
N LYS A 95 -4.45 1.32 -2.38
CA LYS A 95 -3.89 0.71 -3.60
C LYS A 95 -4.93 -0.04 -4.41
N ARG A 96 -5.88 -0.71 -3.77
CA ARG A 96 -6.99 -1.44 -4.42
C ARG A 96 -7.95 -0.48 -5.13
N LEU A 97 -8.24 0.67 -4.53
CA LEU A 97 -9.01 1.75 -5.14
C LEU A 97 -8.23 2.50 -6.22
N GLY A 98 -6.90 2.49 -6.14
CA GLY A 98 -6.04 3.06 -7.16
C GLY A 98 -6.25 2.40 -8.52
N ARG A 99 -6.20 3.21 -9.59
CA ARG A 99 -6.38 2.72 -10.96
C ARG A 99 -5.37 1.65 -11.39
N GLU A 100 -4.22 1.58 -10.71
CA GLU A 100 -3.17 0.58 -10.96
C GLU A 100 -3.45 -0.77 -10.27
N SER A 101 -4.57 -0.89 -9.57
CA SER A 101 -5.07 -2.14 -9.02
C SER A 101 -5.33 -3.15 -10.13
N SER A 102 -4.99 -4.41 -9.86
CA SER A 102 -5.32 -5.53 -10.75
C SER A 102 -6.82 -5.80 -10.79
N GLU A 103 -7.59 -5.37 -9.78
CA GLU A 103 -9.04 -5.57 -9.70
C GLU A 103 -9.74 -4.93 -10.89
N THR A 104 -9.37 -3.69 -11.23
CA THR A 104 -9.85 -2.97 -12.43
C THR A 104 -9.71 -3.81 -13.70
N VAL A 105 -8.60 -4.52 -13.86
CA VAL A 105 -8.38 -5.39 -15.03
C VAL A 105 -9.34 -6.58 -15.03
N TRP A 106 -9.66 -7.13 -13.85
CA TRP A 106 -10.63 -8.20 -13.72
C TRP A 106 -12.06 -7.72 -13.98
N GLU A 107 -12.39 -6.48 -13.58
CA GLU A 107 -13.69 -5.87 -13.87
C GLU A 107 -13.90 -5.71 -15.37
N LEU A 108 -12.89 -5.20 -16.08
CA LEU A 108 -12.90 -5.06 -17.55
C LEU A 108 -13.06 -6.41 -18.28
N ARG A 109 -12.61 -7.51 -17.68
CA ARG A 109 -12.77 -8.86 -18.27
C ARG A 109 -14.17 -9.44 -18.04
N ARG A 110 -15.00 -8.87 -17.16
CA ARG A 110 -16.36 -9.38 -16.92
C ARG A 110 -17.24 -9.21 -18.15
N ASP A 111 -17.17 -8.05 -18.80
CA ASP A 111 -17.97 -7.72 -19.97
C ASP A 111 -17.07 -7.27 -21.14
N PRO A 112 -16.69 -8.17 -22.07
CA PRO A 112 -15.71 -7.89 -23.13
C PRO A 112 -16.21 -6.91 -24.21
N ILE A 113 -17.48 -6.50 -24.16
CA ILE A 113 -18.10 -5.58 -25.12
C ILE A 113 -17.95 -4.12 -24.66
N GLU A 114 -17.71 -3.89 -23.37
CA GLU A 114 -17.57 -2.54 -22.83
C GLU A 114 -16.26 -1.88 -23.28
N ALA A 115 -16.34 -0.63 -23.74
CA ALA A 115 -15.17 0.08 -24.25
C ALA A 115 -14.19 0.41 -23.11
N VAL A 116 -12.97 -0.13 -23.19
CA VAL A 116 -11.91 0.14 -22.22
C VAL A 116 -11.45 1.59 -22.33
N ARG A 117 -11.63 2.38 -21.27
CA ARG A 117 -11.03 3.72 -21.16
C ARG A 117 -9.52 3.59 -20.96
N THR A 118 -8.73 4.04 -21.93
CA THR A 118 -7.26 3.93 -21.88
C THR A 118 -6.63 5.09 -21.12
N LYS A 119 -5.41 4.91 -20.56
CA LYS A 119 -4.73 5.93 -19.74
C LYS A 119 -4.59 7.30 -20.43
N SER A 120 -4.57 7.35 -21.77
CA SER A 120 -4.46 8.58 -22.57
C SER A 120 -5.76 9.39 -22.67
N GLN A 121 -6.91 8.77 -22.45
CA GLN A 121 -8.22 9.42 -22.60
C GLN A 121 -8.61 10.26 -21.38
N GLU A 122 -8.15 9.92 -20.18
CA GLU A 122 -8.43 10.68 -18.94
C GLU A 122 -7.55 11.93 -18.78
N THR A 123 -6.29 11.89 -19.24
CA THR A 123 -5.42 13.08 -19.22
C THR A 123 -5.95 14.20 -20.11
N SER A 124 -6.80 13.87 -21.09
CA SER A 124 -7.49 14.84 -21.94
C SER A 124 -8.80 15.35 -21.31
N ALA A 125 -9.33 14.69 -20.27
CA ALA A 125 -10.56 15.08 -19.57
C ALA A 125 -10.31 15.96 -18.33
N THR A 126 -9.09 15.94 -17.76
CA THR A 126 -8.68 16.82 -16.65
C THR A 126 -8.07 18.14 -17.13
N ILE A 127 -7.79 18.28 -18.43
CA ILE A 127 -7.36 19.53 -19.07
C ILE A 127 -8.57 20.16 -19.79
N VAL A 128 -9.64 20.43 -19.05
CA VAL A 128 -10.69 21.40 -19.37
C VAL A 128 -11.14 22.03 -18.06
#